data_AF-A0A259CJF5-F1
#
_entry.id   AF-A0A259CJF5-F1
#
_cell.length_a   1.000
_cell.length_b   1.000
_cell.length_c   1.000
_cell.angle_alpha   90.00
_cell.angle_beta   90.00
_cell.angle_gamma   90.00
#
_symmetry.space_group_name_H-M   'P 1'
#
loop_
_entity.id
_entity.type
_entity.pdbx_description
1 polymer ?
#
loop_
_entity_poly.entity_id
_entity_poly.type
_entity_poly.pdbx_seq_one_letter_code
_entity_poly.pdbx_strand_id
1 'polypeptide(L)'
;MSRLPLQQFELYHHLMMPLLHIEADLEPAENNIIKSHARTALVFTQGMRDILNDLTFDYDVFEKLLFDLDDNYEIVKSEYATVNDPELKSIVDQLMTQMVKLQMEISDKLVDFKHANRA
;
A
#
# COMPACT_ATOMS: atom_id res chain seq x y z
N MET A 1 23.80 2.46 11.56
CA MET A 1 23.16 3.00 10.35
C MET A 1 22.19 1.95 9.83
N SER A 2 20.91 2.07 10.17
CA SER A 2 19.85 1.11 9.83
C SER A 2 19.48 1.23 8.34
N ARG A 3 19.73 0.18 7.57
CA ARG A 3 19.32 0.01 6.15
C ARG A 3 17.84 -0.41 6.00
N LEU A 4 17.01 -0.14 6.99
CA LEU A 4 15.62 -0.62 7.06
C LEU A 4 14.65 -0.08 5.97
N PRO A 5 14.79 1.14 5.41
CA PRO A 5 13.76 1.68 4.50
C PRO A 5 13.66 0.93 3.16
N LEU A 6 14.79 0.58 2.56
CA LEU A 6 14.81 -0.03 1.22
C LEU A 6 14.26 -1.47 1.23
N GLN A 7 14.59 -2.24 2.27
CA GLN A 7 14.10 -3.61 2.43
C GLN A 7 12.60 -3.64 2.68
N GLN A 8 12.04 -2.68 3.42
CA GLN A 8 10.60 -2.59 3.65
C GLN A 8 9.86 -2.19 2.35
N PHE A 9 10.45 -1.31 1.54
CA PHE A 9 9.91 -0.94 0.23
C PHE A 9 9.94 -2.10 -0.78
N GLU A 10 11.05 -2.85 -0.86
CA GLU A 10 11.12 -4.04 -1.71
C GLU A 10 10.13 -5.13 -1.27
N LEU A 11 9.92 -5.27 0.05
CA LEU A 11 8.91 -6.19 0.60
C LEU A 11 7.50 -5.76 0.20
N TYR A 12 7.20 -4.45 0.29
CA TYR A 12 5.93 -3.89 -0.16
C TYR A 12 5.67 -4.22 -1.63
N HIS A 13 6.62 -3.93 -2.52
CA HIS A 13 6.50 -4.22 -3.94
C HIS A 13 6.28 -5.73 -4.19
N HIS A 14 7.00 -6.60 -3.50
CA HIS A 14 6.86 -8.05 -3.67
C HIS A 14 5.52 -8.60 -3.17
N LEU A 15 4.94 -7.99 -2.13
CA LEU A 15 3.64 -8.39 -1.56
C LEU A 15 2.45 -7.86 -2.37
N MET A 16 2.62 -6.76 -3.09
CA MET A 16 1.58 -6.18 -3.95
C MET A 16 1.49 -6.88 -5.31
N MET A 17 2.60 -7.38 -5.87
CA MET A 17 2.63 -8.05 -7.18
C MET A 17 1.63 -9.22 -7.38
N PRO A 18 1.37 -10.10 -6.38
CA PRO A 18 0.37 -11.16 -6.50
C PRO A 18 -1.08 -10.65 -6.57
N LEU A 19 -1.36 -9.45 -6.05
CA LEU A 19 -2.68 -8.82 -6.15
C LEU A 19 -2.99 -8.31 -7.56
N LEU A 20 -1.98 -8.23 -8.44
CA LEU A 20 -2.10 -7.77 -9.82
C LEU A 20 -2.63 -8.86 -10.78
N HIS A 21 -2.92 -10.06 -10.30
CA HIS A 21 -3.39 -11.21 -11.10
C HIS A 21 -4.63 -11.86 -10.48
N ILE A 22 -5.64 -11.05 -10.11
CA ILE A 22 -6.90 -11.57 -9.56
C ILE A 22 -7.84 -11.86 -10.74
N GLU A 23 -7.87 -13.11 -11.21
CA GLU A 23 -8.85 -13.54 -12.20
C GLU A 23 -10.25 -13.72 -11.56
N ALA A 24 -11.30 -13.46 -12.33
CA ALA A 24 -12.68 -13.37 -11.82
C ALA A 24 -13.35 -14.73 -11.48
N ASP A 25 -12.72 -15.85 -11.83
CA ASP A 25 -13.18 -17.22 -11.55
C ASP A 25 -12.01 -18.05 -11.00
N LEU A 26 -11.79 -17.99 -9.69
CA LEU A 26 -10.68 -18.66 -9.02
C LEU A 26 -11.15 -19.95 -8.34
N GLU A 27 -10.33 -21.00 -8.43
CA GLU A 27 -10.58 -22.19 -7.62
C GLU A 27 -10.50 -21.82 -6.12
N PRO A 28 -11.20 -22.55 -5.22
CA PRO A 28 -11.21 -22.24 -3.79
C PRO A 28 -9.83 -22.13 -3.13
N ALA A 29 -8.83 -22.85 -3.67
CA ALA A 29 -7.45 -22.77 -3.23
C ALA A 29 -6.79 -21.42 -3.60
N GLU A 30 -7.05 -20.92 -4.79
CA GLU A 30 -6.52 -19.65 -5.31
C GLU A 30 -7.22 -18.45 -4.66
N ASN A 31 -8.53 -18.54 -4.39
CA ASN A 31 -9.27 -17.53 -3.64
C ASN A 31 -8.70 -17.34 -2.21
N ASN A 32 -8.34 -18.42 -1.52
CA ASN A 32 -7.69 -18.33 -0.21
C ASN A 32 -6.30 -17.70 -0.26
N ILE A 33 -5.52 -17.97 -1.31
CA ILE A 33 -4.20 -17.37 -1.54
C ILE A 33 -4.35 -15.86 -1.75
N ILE A 34 -5.29 -15.43 -2.59
CA ILE A 34 -5.55 -14.02 -2.87
C ILE A 34 -6.08 -13.28 -1.63
N LYS A 35 -7.00 -13.89 -0.86
CA LYS A 35 -7.43 -13.36 0.45
C LYS A 35 -6.26 -13.22 1.42
N SER A 36 -5.32 -14.17 1.42
CA SER A 36 -4.12 -14.10 2.26
C SER A 36 -3.22 -12.93 1.85
N HIS A 37 -2.94 -12.78 0.56
CA HIS A 37 -2.16 -11.65 0.04
C HIS A 37 -2.81 -10.29 0.33
N ALA A 38 -4.13 -10.17 0.14
CA ALA A 38 -4.85 -8.93 0.41
C ALA A 38 -4.79 -8.54 1.90
N ARG A 39 -4.90 -9.54 2.80
CA ARG A 39 -4.71 -9.33 4.24
C ARG A 39 -3.29 -8.91 4.57
N THR A 40 -2.28 -9.53 3.96
CA THR A 40 -0.88 -9.17 4.20
C THR A 40 -0.60 -7.74 3.73
N ALA A 41 -1.08 -7.35 2.55
CA ALA A 41 -0.97 -5.98 2.05
C ALA A 41 -1.67 -4.97 2.97
N LEU A 42 -2.85 -5.32 3.49
CA LEU A 42 -3.58 -4.48 4.44
C LEU A 42 -2.80 -4.27 5.74
N VAL A 43 -2.32 -5.35 6.36
CA VAL A 43 -1.53 -5.29 7.60
C VAL A 43 -0.24 -4.50 7.38
N PHE A 44 0.42 -4.70 6.24
CA PHE A 44 1.63 -3.96 5.91
C PHE A 44 1.36 -2.46 5.75
N THR A 45 0.30 -2.09 5.02
CA THR A 45 -0.09 -0.69 4.82
C THR A 45 -0.42 -0.01 6.15
N GLN A 46 -1.11 -0.70 7.05
CA GLN A 46 -1.37 -0.21 8.41
C GLN A 46 -0.06 -0.03 9.20
N GLY A 47 0.82 -1.03 9.19
CA GLY A 47 2.11 -0.95 9.88
C GLY A 47 2.99 0.18 9.35
N MET A 48 2.99 0.44 8.04
CA MET A 48 3.70 1.57 7.44
C MET A 48 3.18 2.92 7.94
N ARG A 49 1.85 3.07 8.09
CA ARG A 49 1.25 4.29 8.66
C ARG A 49 1.70 4.49 10.11
N ASP A 50 1.67 3.43 10.90
CA ASP A 50 2.06 3.49 12.32
C ASP A 50 3.51 3.93 12.50
N ILE A 51 4.43 3.46 11.65
CA ILE A 51 5.86 3.81 11.73
C ILE A 51 6.22 5.08 10.94
N LEU A 52 5.33 5.64 10.13
CA LEU A 52 5.64 6.74 9.21
C LEU A 52 6.20 7.97 9.95
N ASN A 53 5.73 8.20 11.18
CA ASN A 53 6.21 9.30 12.03
C ASN A 53 7.59 9.05 12.64
N ASP A 54 7.96 7.79 12.82
CA ASP A 54 9.23 7.36 13.41
C ASP A 54 10.34 7.18 12.37
N LEU A 55 9.97 7.10 11.08
CA LEU A 55 10.92 7.01 9.99
C LEU A 55 11.73 8.31 9.84
N THR A 56 13.02 8.15 9.56
CA THR A 56 13.86 9.26 9.13
C THR A 56 13.30 9.79 7.81
N PHE A 57 12.89 11.06 7.80
CA PHE A 57 12.28 11.67 6.63
C PHE A 57 13.34 11.91 5.54
N ASP A 58 13.06 11.39 4.34
CA ASP A 58 13.84 11.59 3.12
C ASP A 58 12.84 11.97 2.01
N TYR A 59 13.00 13.17 1.46
CA TYR A 59 12.04 13.73 0.53
C TYR A 59 11.88 12.88 -0.74
N ASP A 60 13.00 12.46 -1.36
CA ASP A 60 12.97 11.73 -2.63
C ASP A 60 12.36 10.33 -2.44
N VAL A 61 12.63 9.71 -1.30
CA VAL A 61 12.05 8.39 -0.94
C VAL A 61 10.54 8.51 -0.69
N PHE A 62 10.10 9.53 0.04
CA PHE A 62 8.68 9.72 0.34
C PHE A 62 7.89 10.16 -0.90
N GLU A 63 8.47 11.00 -1.76
CA GLU A 63 7.86 11.40 -3.03
C GLU A 63 7.70 10.19 -3.95
N LYS A 64 8.74 9.35 -4.07
CA LYS A 64 8.65 8.11 -4.84
C LYS A 64 7.59 7.15 -4.26
N LEU A 65 7.58 6.96 -2.95
CA LEU A 65 6.59 6.11 -2.27
C LEU A 65 5.16 6.60 -2.53
N LEU A 66 4.93 7.91 -2.58
CA LEU A 66 3.63 8.49 -2.90
C LEU A 66 3.19 8.13 -4.32
N PHE A 67 4.08 8.26 -5.31
CA PHE A 67 3.80 7.85 -6.69
C PHE A 67 3.50 6.36 -6.80
N ASP A 68 4.33 5.51 -6.19
CA ASP A 68 4.13 4.06 -6.22
C ASP A 68 2.82 3.64 -5.52
N LEU A 69 2.41 4.34 -4.46
CA LEU A 69 1.12 4.12 -3.80
C LEU A 69 -0.07 4.50 -4.68
N ASP A 70 0.06 5.57 -5.47
CA ASP A 70 -0.99 6.00 -6.42
C ASP A 70 -1.18 5.00 -7.55
N ASP A 71 -0.09 4.58 -8.17
CA ASP A 71 -0.11 3.53 -9.20
C ASP A 71 -0.72 2.23 -8.65
N ASN A 72 -0.27 1.79 -7.47
CA ASN A 72 -0.81 0.59 -6.84
C ASN A 72 -2.29 0.74 -6.47
N TYR A 73 -2.74 1.93 -6.05
CA TYR A 73 -4.14 2.18 -5.71
C TYR A 73 -5.04 2.01 -6.93
N GLU A 74 -4.65 2.60 -8.08
CA GLU A 74 -5.44 2.48 -9.31
C GLU A 74 -5.52 1.03 -9.80
N ILE A 75 -4.45 0.24 -9.64
CA ILE A 75 -4.50 -1.18 -10.00
C ILE A 75 -5.43 -1.96 -9.04
N VAL A 76 -5.28 -1.79 -7.73
CA VAL A 76 -6.17 -2.46 -6.76
C VAL A 76 -7.63 -2.09 -6.99
N LYS A 77 -7.91 -0.84 -7.37
CA LYS A 77 -9.24 -0.35 -7.71
C LYS A 77 -9.81 -0.97 -9.00
N SER A 78 -8.98 -1.14 -10.04
CA SER A 78 -9.42 -1.80 -11.28
C SER A 78 -9.73 -3.28 -11.04
N GLU A 79 -8.88 -3.96 -10.25
CA GLU A 79 -9.09 -5.36 -9.87
C GLU A 79 -10.30 -5.51 -8.92
N TYR A 80 -10.51 -4.58 -7.99
CA TYR A 80 -11.68 -4.59 -7.09
C TYR A 80 -13.01 -4.58 -7.84
N ALA A 81 -13.08 -3.91 -9.00
CA ALA A 81 -14.29 -3.84 -9.81
C ALA A 81 -14.76 -5.21 -10.33
N THR A 82 -13.86 -6.20 -10.37
CA THR A 82 -14.14 -7.56 -10.86
C THR A 82 -14.40 -8.56 -9.73
N VAL A 83 -14.18 -8.18 -8.45
CA VAL A 83 -14.31 -9.07 -7.29
C VAL A 83 -15.78 -9.32 -6.92
N ASN A 84 -16.18 -10.60 -6.99
CA ASN A 84 -17.51 -11.08 -6.59
C ASN A 84 -17.55 -11.73 -5.20
N ASP A 85 -16.40 -12.09 -4.61
CA ASP A 85 -16.32 -12.69 -3.27
C ASP A 85 -16.51 -11.61 -2.18
N PRO A 86 -17.56 -11.69 -1.33
CA PRO A 86 -17.87 -10.64 -0.34
C PRO A 86 -16.80 -10.43 0.73
N GLU A 87 -16.09 -11.49 1.11
CA GLU A 87 -15.04 -11.42 2.13
C GLU A 87 -13.79 -10.75 1.56
N LEU A 88 -13.38 -11.17 0.36
CA LEU A 88 -12.28 -10.53 -0.36
C LEU A 88 -12.60 -9.06 -0.64
N LYS A 89 -13.83 -8.76 -1.06
CA LYS A 89 -14.30 -7.39 -1.29
C LYS A 89 -14.15 -6.52 -0.04
N SER A 90 -14.53 -7.02 1.13
CA SER A 90 -14.36 -6.32 2.41
C SER A 90 -12.89 -6.07 2.77
N ILE A 91 -12.01 -7.05 2.52
CA ILE A 91 -10.57 -6.90 2.77
C ILE A 91 -9.95 -5.84 1.84
N VAL A 92 -10.31 -5.88 0.56
CA VAL A 92 -9.81 -4.93 -0.45
C VAL A 92 -10.34 -3.52 -0.19
N ASP A 93 -11.61 -3.35 0.22
CA ASP A 93 -12.16 -2.05 0.62
C ASP A 93 -11.38 -1.43 1.79
N GLN A 94 -11.03 -2.27 2.79
CA GLN A 94 -10.20 -1.84 3.90
C GLN A 94 -8.80 -1.47 3.43
N LEU A 95 -8.18 -2.27 2.56
CA LEU A 95 -6.86 -1.99 1.98
C LEU A 95 -6.87 -0.64 1.26
N MET A 96 -7.79 -0.42 0.33
CA MET A 96 -7.95 0.84 -0.39
C MET A 96 -8.11 2.03 0.54
N THR A 97 -8.92 1.88 1.60
CA THR A 97 -9.08 2.93 2.63
C THR A 97 -7.77 3.23 3.34
N GLN A 98 -6.97 2.22 3.67
CA GLN A 98 -5.68 2.42 4.33
C GLN A 98 -4.63 3.01 3.39
N MET A 99 -4.64 2.63 2.11
CA MET A 99 -3.75 3.21 1.09
C MET A 99 -3.99 4.71 0.93
N VAL A 100 -5.25 5.14 0.81
CA VAL A 100 -5.60 6.57 0.73
C VAL A 100 -5.12 7.33 1.96
N LYS A 101 -5.30 6.77 3.16
CA LYS A 101 -4.83 7.42 4.39
C LYS A 101 -3.30 7.53 4.43
N LEU A 102 -2.59 6.49 4.00
CA LEU A 102 -1.13 6.51 3.92
C LEU A 102 -0.65 7.56 2.91
N GLN A 103 -1.30 7.67 1.74
CA GLN A 103 -1.00 8.70 0.74
C GLN A 103 -1.18 10.12 1.32
N MET A 104 -2.27 10.36 2.06
CA MET A 104 -2.51 11.64 2.73
C MET A 104 -1.40 11.96 3.74
N GLU A 105 -1.05 11.01 4.60
CA GLU A 105 -0.02 11.21 5.63
C GLU A 105 1.38 11.45 5.03
N ILE A 106 1.71 10.77 3.93
CA ILE A 106 2.96 11.01 3.19
C ILE A 106 2.93 12.40 2.55
N SER A 107 1.80 12.79 1.94
CA SER A 107 1.64 14.10 1.30
C SER A 107 1.79 15.23 2.32
N ASP A 108 1.18 15.10 3.50
CA ASP A 108 1.28 16.09 4.58
C ASP A 108 2.74 16.26 5.03
N LYS A 109 3.49 15.15 5.18
CA LYS A 109 4.93 15.22 5.53
C LYS A 109 5.78 15.90 4.45
N LEU A 110 5.50 15.64 3.17
CA LEU A 110 6.19 16.31 2.06
C LEU A 110 5.93 17.82 2.05
N VAL A 111 4.69 18.23 2.35
CA VAL A 111 4.30 19.64 2.46
C VAL A 111 4.99 20.30 3.66
N ASP A 112 4.94 19.68 4.84
CA ASP A 112 5.57 20.18 6.06
C ASP A 112 7.08 20.40 5.87
N PHE A 113 7.77 19.44 5.25
CA PHE A 113 9.19 19.57 4.94
C PHE A 113 9.48 20.72 3.97
N LYS A 114 8.66 20.89 2.91
CA LYS A 114 8.80 22.02 1.97
C LYS A 114 8.59 23.36 2.65
N HIS A 115 7.67 23.46 3.61
CA HIS A 115 7.45 24.67 4.38
C HIS A 115 8.58 24.95 5.38
N ALA A 116 9.06 23.94 6.09
CA ALA A 116 10.14 24.07 7.06
C ALA A 116 11.49 24.49 6.42
N ASN A 117 11.77 24.04 5.19
CA ASN A 117 13.01 24.38 4.47
C ASN A 117 12.90 25.62 3.58
N ARG A 118 11.75 26.30 3.55
CA ARG A 118 11.57 27.59 2.86
C ARG A 118 11.70 28.80 3.79
N ALA A 119 11.78 28.60 5.10
CA ALA A 119 12.02 29.62 6.13
C ALA A 119 13.52 29.76 6.43
#